data_AF-A0A914S3W5-F1
#
_entry.id   AF-A0A914S3W5-F1
#
_cell.length_a   1.000
_cell.length_b   1.000
_cell.length_c   1.000
_cell.angle_alpha   90.00
_cell.angle_beta   90.00
_cell.angle_gamma   90.00
#
_symmetry.space_group_name_H-M   'P 1'
#
loop_
_entity.id
_entity.type
_entity.pdbx_description
1 polymer ?
#
loop_
_entity_poly.entity_id
_entity_poly.type
_entity_poly.pdbx_seq_one_letter_code
_entity_poly.pdbx_strand_id
1 'polypeptide(L)'
;MFKDEEIDPNSLQRSNFDVVNRVCRMESHIATDIVNNYFIPFKELPAEEKIVLFKNFYWYLTNTDRAYQSYRSFGSNPHDDRLLMPDGGYIKMSELEKFYENTVNCKADPKEAARLFQPAMSYIVNVIVEHIRRIEMSDYEYVAILGMFLWNDCSLPSFV
;
A
#
# COMPACT_ATOMS: atom_id res chain seq x y z
N MET A 1 17.86 -8.03 14.71
CA MET A 1 17.56 -6.60 14.90
C MET A 1 18.02 -5.90 13.64
N PHE A 2 17.13 -5.78 12.65
CA PHE A 2 17.40 -4.92 11.50
C PHE A 2 17.45 -3.50 12.07
N LYS A 3 18.56 -2.79 11.88
CA LYS A 3 18.60 -1.37 12.19
C LYS A 3 17.66 -0.71 11.20
N ASP A 4 16.66 0.00 11.69
CA ASP A 4 15.89 0.92 10.87
C ASP A 4 16.90 1.91 10.29
N GLU A 5 17.25 1.77 9.02
CA GLU A 5 17.80 2.90 8.28
C GLU A 5 16.66 3.91 8.20
N GLU A 6 16.69 4.92 9.08
CA GLU A 6 15.84 6.09 8.92
C GLU A 6 16.09 6.64 7.53
N ILE A 7 15.13 6.40 6.62
CA ILE A 7 15.13 6.96 5.28
C ILE A 7 15.10 8.47 5.48
N ASP A 8 16.14 9.18 5.02
CA ASP A 8 16.10 10.65 5.00
C ASP A 8 14.92 11.07 4.11
N PRO A 9 13.85 11.64 4.68
CA PRO A 9 12.64 11.97 3.92
C PRO A 9 12.91 12.99 2.80
N ASN A 10 14.04 13.70 2.84
CA ASN A 10 14.44 14.67 1.83
C ASN A 10 15.25 14.06 0.69
N SER A 11 15.73 12.83 0.83
CA SER A 11 16.46 12.09 -0.21
C SER A 11 15.53 11.36 -1.20
N LEU A 12 14.24 11.26 -0.86
CA LEU A 12 13.26 10.54 -1.67
C LEU A 12 12.93 11.28 -2.96
N GLN A 13 12.87 10.54 -4.07
CA GLN A 13 12.45 11.08 -5.35
C GLN A 13 10.92 11.08 -5.49
N ARG A 14 10.40 11.96 -6.34
CA ARG A 14 8.99 11.90 -6.72
C ARG A 14 8.72 10.69 -7.61
N SER A 15 7.67 9.96 -7.29
CA SER A 15 7.22 8.83 -8.08
C SER A 15 6.56 9.28 -9.38
N ASN A 16 6.56 8.39 -10.36
CA ASN A 16 5.86 8.54 -11.64
C ASN A 16 4.89 7.37 -11.83
N PHE A 17 3.71 7.65 -12.38
CA PHE A 17 2.64 6.65 -12.54
C PHE A 17 3.08 5.41 -13.33
N ASP A 18 3.87 5.55 -14.40
CA ASP A 18 4.29 4.39 -15.20
C ASP A 18 5.26 3.48 -14.45
N VAL A 19 6.15 4.07 -13.66
CA VAL A 19 7.12 3.34 -12.84
C VAL A 19 6.37 2.61 -11.72
N VAL A 20 5.52 3.33 -10.98
CA VAL A 20 4.70 2.74 -9.91
C VAL A 20 3.83 1.62 -10.45
N ASN A 21 3.12 1.84 -11.56
CA ASN A 21 2.23 0.83 -12.14
C ASN A 21 3.00 -0.44 -12.55
N ARG A 22 4.25 -0.30 -13.01
CA ARG A 22 5.12 -1.44 -13.29
C ARG A 22 5.51 -2.18 -12.01
N VAL A 23 5.92 -1.46 -10.98
CA VAL A 23 6.33 -2.05 -9.69
C VAL A 23 5.14 -2.74 -9.01
N CYS A 24 3.96 -2.11 -8.96
CA CYS A 24 2.73 -2.69 -8.41
C CYS A 24 2.36 -4.05 -9.04
N ARG A 25 2.67 -4.26 -10.33
CA ARG A 25 2.45 -5.56 -11.00
C ARG A 25 3.47 -6.60 -10.58
N MET A 26 4.70 -6.20 -10.32
CA MET A 26 5.73 -7.11 -9.80
C MET A 26 5.44 -7.49 -8.35
N GLU A 27 5.02 -6.53 -7.52
CA GLU A 27 4.65 -6.77 -6.13
C GLU A 27 3.53 -7.79 -5.98
N SER A 28 2.53 -7.80 -6.87
CA SER A 28 1.45 -8.79 -6.79
C SER A 28 1.97 -10.20 -7.00
N HIS A 29 2.91 -10.40 -7.93
CA HIS A 29 3.56 -11.69 -8.14
C HIS A 29 4.40 -12.11 -6.94
N ILE A 30 5.21 -11.19 -6.40
CA ILE A 30 6.03 -11.46 -5.22
C ILE A 30 5.16 -11.79 -4.01
N ALA A 31 4.12 -11.01 -3.73
CA ALA A 31 3.19 -11.26 -2.64
C ALA A 31 2.50 -12.62 -2.78
N THR A 32 2.08 -12.98 -4.00
CA THR A 32 1.48 -14.30 -4.31
C THR A 32 2.46 -15.43 -4.02
N ASP A 33 3.71 -15.30 -4.47
CA ASP A 33 4.75 -16.31 -4.25
C ASP A 33 5.09 -16.46 -2.76
N ILE A 34 5.13 -15.35 -2.02
CA ILE A 34 5.39 -15.37 -0.58
C ILE A 34 4.31 -16.16 0.16
N VAL A 35 3.04 -15.81 -0.04
CA VAL A 35 1.94 -16.49 0.68
C VAL A 35 1.83 -17.95 0.31
N ASN A 36 2.05 -18.30 -0.96
CA ASN A 36 1.93 -19.68 -1.44
C ASN A 36 3.07 -20.59 -0.96
N ASN A 37 4.26 -20.04 -0.74
CA ASN A 37 5.43 -20.89 -0.46
C ASN A 37 5.86 -20.86 1.00
N TYR A 38 5.58 -19.78 1.73
CA TYR A 38 6.17 -19.52 3.05
C TYR A 38 5.17 -19.26 4.17
N PHE A 39 3.87 -19.05 3.89
CA PHE A 39 2.84 -18.87 4.93
C PHE A 39 2.04 -20.15 5.15
N ILE A 40 2.15 -20.73 6.35
CA ILE A 40 1.33 -21.86 6.81
C ILE A 40 0.18 -21.31 7.67
N PRO A 41 -1.07 -21.81 7.55
CA PRO A 41 -1.51 -22.91 6.69
C PRO A 41 -1.91 -22.51 5.26
N PHE A 42 -1.74 -21.25 4.85
CA PHE A 42 -2.18 -20.76 3.53
C PHE A 42 -1.65 -21.63 2.37
N LYS A 43 -0.36 -22.01 2.43
CA LYS A 43 0.29 -22.92 1.49
C LYS A 43 -0.43 -24.25 1.30
N GLU A 44 -1.11 -24.76 2.31
CA GLU A 44 -1.75 -26.08 2.31
C GLU A 44 -3.17 -26.04 1.75
N LEU A 45 -3.75 -24.84 1.57
CA LEU A 45 -5.11 -24.69 1.07
C LEU A 45 -5.26 -25.12 -0.40
N PRO A 46 -6.46 -25.57 -0.79
CA PRO A 46 -6.83 -25.73 -2.20
C PRO A 46 -6.66 -24.44 -3.00
N ALA A 47 -6.37 -24.56 -4.30
CA ALA A 47 -6.13 -23.41 -5.18
C ALA A 47 -7.31 -22.42 -5.21
N GLU A 48 -8.55 -22.92 -5.19
CA GLU A 48 -9.76 -22.09 -5.24
C GLU A 48 -9.88 -21.18 -4.01
N GLU A 49 -9.63 -21.71 -2.81
CA GLU A 49 -9.66 -20.94 -1.57
C GLU A 49 -8.55 -19.89 -1.53
N LYS A 50 -7.34 -20.26 -2.00
CA LYS A 50 -6.22 -19.32 -2.11
C LYS A 50 -6.55 -18.12 -2.99
N ILE A 51 -7.23 -18.34 -4.11
CA ILE A 51 -7.62 -17.27 -5.04
C ILE A 51 -8.56 -16.28 -4.36
N VAL A 52 -9.57 -16.78 -3.61
CA VAL A 52 -10.52 -15.93 -2.90
C VAL A 52 -9.82 -15.10 -1.83
N LEU A 53 -9.06 -15.76 -0.95
CA LEU A 53 -8.35 -15.10 0.15
C LEU A 53 -7.33 -14.09 -0.38
N PHE A 54 -6.52 -14.48 -1.38
CA PHE A 54 -5.49 -13.59 -1.91
C PHE A 54 -6.08 -12.34 -2.58
N LYS A 55 -7.19 -12.49 -3.31
CA LYS A 55 -7.84 -11.36 -4.00
C LYS A 55 -8.26 -10.26 -3.03
N ASN A 56 -8.81 -10.64 -1.88
CA ASN A 56 -9.23 -9.69 -0.86
C ASN A 56 -8.04 -9.18 -0.03
N PHE A 57 -7.13 -10.08 0.34
CA PHE A 57 -5.89 -9.75 1.05
C PHE A 57 -5.04 -8.69 0.33
N TYR A 58 -4.80 -8.85 -0.98
CA TYR A 58 -3.83 -8.04 -1.70
C TYR A 58 -4.18 -6.54 -1.70
N TRP A 59 -5.47 -6.22 -1.78
CA TRP A 59 -5.92 -4.83 -1.72
C TRP A 59 -5.69 -4.21 -0.34
N TYR A 60 -5.99 -4.95 0.73
CA TYR A 60 -5.75 -4.49 2.11
C TYR A 60 -4.27 -4.40 2.43
N LEU A 61 -3.46 -5.38 2.00
CA LEU A 61 -2.01 -5.39 2.11
C LEU A 61 -1.43 -4.13 1.49
N THR A 62 -1.68 -3.89 0.20
CA THR A 62 -1.02 -2.81 -0.54
C THR A 62 -1.39 -1.41 -0.02
N ASN A 63 -2.62 -1.19 0.42
CA ASN A 63 -3.00 0.12 0.97
C ASN A 63 -2.49 0.32 2.40
N THR A 64 -2.51 -0.73 3.22
CA THR A 64 -2.04 -0.64 4.61
C THR A 64 -0.53 -0.56 4.68
N ASP A 65 0.20 -1.32 3.85
CA ASP A 65 1.65 -1.22 3.74
C ASP A 65 2.05 0.21 3.32
N ARG A 66 1.48 0.74 2.23
CA ARG A 66 1.73 2.14 1.82
C ARG A 66 1.46 3.14 2.94
N ALA A 67 0.35 2.98 3.67
CA ALA A 67 0.03 3.86 4.79
C ALA A 67 1.05 3.73 5.93
N TYR A 68 1.41 2.50 6.30
CA TYR A 68 2.37 2.23 7.36
C TYR A 68 3.77 2.75 7.02
N GLN A 69 4.27 2.48 5.81
CA GLN A 69 5.56 3.00 5.36
C GLN A 69 5.57 4.53 5.26
N SER A 70 4.46 5.13 4.85
CA SER A 70 4.31 6.60 4.85
C SER A 70 4.33 7.17 6.27
N TYR A 71 3.69 6.51 7.23
CA TYR A 71 3.77 6.86 8.65
C TYR A 71 5.21 6.73 9.16
N ARG A 72 5.92 5.65 8.83
CA ARG A 72 7.32 5.48 9.23
C ARG A 72 8.24 6.56 8.66
N SER A 73 7.98 6.99 7.43
CA SER A 73 8.83 7.97 6.72
C SER A 73 8.48 9.42 7.06
N PHE A 74 7.20 9.74 7.25
CA PHE A 74 6.69 11.12 7.33
C PHE A 74 5.85 11.39 8.59
N GLY A 75 5.56 10.37 9.40
CA GLY A 75 4.56 10.41 10.46
C GLY A 75 4.87 11.35 11.62
N SER A 76 6.13 11.78 11.77
CA SER A 76 6.55 12.80 12.74
C SER A 76 5.93 14.17 12.45
N ASN A 77 5.57 14.44 11.19
CA ASN A 77 4.85 15.65 10.79
C ASN A 77 3.37 15.31 10.50
N PRO A 78 2.41 15.74 11.34
CA PRO A 78 1.00 15.46 11.12
C PRO A 78 0.40 16.18 9.91
N HIS A 79 1.09 17.19 9.38
CA HIS A 79 0.68 17.95 8.19
C HIS A 79 1.43 17.51 6.93
N ASP A 80 2.20 16.42 6.99
CA ASP A 80 2.82 15.86 5.80
C ASP A 80 1.76 15.22 4.92
N ASP A 81 1.67 15.70 3.69
CA ASP A 81 0.71 15.25 2.70
C ASP A 81 1.35 14.32 1.65
N ARG A 82 2.53 13.77 1.97
CA ARG A 82 3.19 12.79 1.11
C ARG A 82 2.68 11.38 1.40
N LEU A 83 2.55 10.62 0.34
CA LEU A 83 2.29 9.18 0.37
C LEU A 83 3.46 8.46 -0.28
N LEU A 84 4.06 7.52 0.44
CA LEU A 84 5.11 6.66 -0.07
C LEU A 84 4.53 5.67 -1.09
N MET A 85 5.25 5.49 -2.18
CA MET A 85 4.84 4.62 -3.28
C MET A 85 5.75 3.38 -3.37
N PRO A 86 5.26 2.28 -3.97
CA PRO A 86 6.01 1.03 -4.15
C PRO A 86 7.39 1.16 -4.81
N ASP A 87 7.61 2.18 -5.63
CA ASP A 87 8.90 2.43 -6.28
C ASP A 87 9.95 3.05 -5.33
N GLY A 88 9.63 3.16 -4.04
CA GLY A 88 10.45 3.82 -3.03
C GLY A 88 10.43 5.34 -3.11
N GLY A 89 9.66 5.92 -4.04
CA GLY A 89 9.45 7.36 -4.13
C GLY A 89 8.23 7.82 -3.33
N TYR A 90 7.84 9.06 -3.54
CA TYR A 90 6.64 9.62 -2.95
C TYR A 90 5.78 10.36 -3.98
N ILE A 91 4.48 10.44 -3.68
CA ILE A 91 3.57 11.41 -4.28
C ILE A 91 3.18 12.44 -3.22
N LYS A 92 2.88 13.66 -3.66
CA LYS A 92 2.43 14.75 -2.78
C LYS A 92 0.98 15.08 -3.10
N MET A 93 0.09 15.00 -2.11
CA MET A 93 -1.36 15.19 -2.33
C MET A 93 -1.71 16.58 -2.83
N SER A 94 -1.02 17.62 -2.39
CA SER A 94 -1.23 18.99 -2.84
C SER A 94 -0.82 19.23 -4.31
N GLU A 95 -0.09 18.31 -4.93
CA GLU A 95 0.45 18.42 -6.30
C GLU A 95 0.32 17.08 -7.05
N LEU A 96 -0.80 16.38 -6.83
CA LEU A 96 -1.01 15.02 -7.32
C LEU A 96 -0.93 14.91 -8.85
N GLU A 97 -1.24 15.97 -9.59
CA GLU A 97 -1.10 16.02 -11.05
C GLU A 97 0.32 15.69 -11.52
N LYS A 98 1.36 16.04 -10.75
CA LYS A 98 2.76 15.75 -11.08
C LYS A 98 3.07 14.26 -11.17
N PHE A 99 2.29 13.42 -10.48
CA PHE A 99 2.41 11.97 -10.56
C PHE A 99 2.00 11.42 -11.94
N TYR A 100 1.06 12.11 -12.60
CA TYR A 100 0.50 11.74 -13.90
C TYR A 100 1.15 12.51 -15.06
N GLU A 101 2.09 13.41 -14.80
CA GLU A 101 2.84 14.11 -15.84
C GLU A 101 3.82 13.19 -16.56
N ASN A 102 4.01 13.43 -17.86
CA ASN A 102 4.97 12.73 -18.72
C ASN A 102 4.82 11.20 -18.74
N THR A 103 3.61 10.69 -18.51
CA THR A 103 3.33 9.25 -18.56
C THR A 103 2.96 8.82 -19.97
N VAL A 104 3.40 7.63 -20.35
CA VAL A 104 3.05 6.96 -21.61
C VAL A 104 1.74 6.17 -21.46
N ASN A 105 1.48 5.58 -20.28
CA ASN A 105 0.32 4.70 -20.10
C ASN A 105 -0.93 5.40 -19.55
N CYS A 106 -0.80 6.58 -18.93
CA CYS A 106 -1.97 7.40 -18.59
C CYS A 106 -2.24 8.39 -19.74
N LYS A 107 -3.31 8.13 -20.49
CA LYS A 107 -3.72 8.99 -21.63
C LYS A 107 -4.61 10.16 -21.23
N ALA A 108 -5.08 10.17 -19.98
CA ALA A 108 -5.87 11.27 -19.45
C ALA A 108 -4.97 12.49 -19.22
N ASP A 109 -5.57 13.69 -19.26
CA ASP A 109 -4.88 14.89 -18.80
C ASP A 109 -4.45 14.70 -17.33
N PRO A 110 -3.22 15.09 -16.94
CA PRO A 110 -2.72 14.88 -15.58
C PRO A 110 -3.62 15.45 -14.47
N LYS A 111 -4.29 16.59 -14.70
CA LYS A 111 -5.20 17.18 -13.72
C LYS A 111 -6.49 16.39 -13.60
N GLU A 112 -7.03 15.91 -14.72
CA GLU A 112 -8.22 15.06 -14.70
C GLU A 112 -7.95 13.70 -14.05
N ALA A 113 -6.79 13.09 -14.36
CA ALA A 113 -6.34 11.87 -13.70
C ALA A 113 -6.20 12.08 -12.18
N ALA A 114 -5.50 13.15 -11.77
CA ALA A 114 -5.36 13.49 -10.35
C ALA A 114 -6.73 13.68 -9.69
N ARG A 115 -7.64 14.46 -10.29
CA ARG A 115 -8.98 14.70 -9.75
C ARG A 115 -9.78 13.40 -9.56
N LEU A 116 -9.65 12.45 -10.48
CA LEU A 116 -10.35 11.17 -10.42
C LEU A 116 -9.86 10.30 -9.25
N PHE A 117 -8.55 10.24 -9.02
CA PHE A 117 -7.93 9.37 -8.03
C PHE A 117 -7.69 10.03 -6.67
N GLN A 118 -7.74 11.36 -6.59
CA GLN A 118 -7.52 12.13 -5.37
C GLN A 118 -8.35 11.64 -4.19
N PRO A 119 -9.66 11.32 -4.31
CA PRO A 119 -10.43 10.85 -3.15
C PRO A 119 -9.86 9.58 -2.52
N ALA A 120 -9.41 8.62 -3.34
CA ALA A 120 -8.85 7.36 -2.86
C ALA A 120 -7.48 7.58 -2.17
N MET A 121 -6.62 8.40 -2.76
CA MET A 121 -5.29 8.68 -2.20
C MET A 121 -5.39 9.52 -0.92
N SER A 122 -6.27 10.53 -0.91
CA SER A 122 -6.55 11.34 0.28
C SER A 122 -7.14 10.52 1.42
N TYR A 123 -7.94 9.49 1.14
CA TYR A 123 -8.43 8.59 2.19
C TYR A 123 -7.30 7.86 2.89
N ILE A 124 -6.28 7.42 2.16
CA ILE A 124 -5.11 6.74 2.75
C ILE A 124 -4.37 7.70 3.69
N VAL A 125 -4.07 8.92 3.24
CA VAL A 125 -3.30 9.90 4.03
C VAL A 125 -4.12 10.46 5.19
N ASN A 126 -5.35 10.91 4.95
CA ASN A 126 -6.14 11.64 5.95
C ASN A 126 -6.91 10.71 6.89
N VAL A 127 -7.07 9.42 6.55
CA VAL A 127 -7.79 8.48 7.41
C VAL A 127 -6.82 7.42 7.90
N ILE A 128 -6.25 6.61 7.01
CA ILE A 128 -5.48 5.44 7.43
C ILE A 128 -4.19 5.85 8.14
N VAL A 129 -3.37 6.73 7.54
CA VAL A 129 -2.11 7.21 8.15
C VAL A 129 -2.39 7.97 9.44
N GLU A 130 -3.43 8.78 9.49
CA GLU A 130 -3.83 9.47 10.73
C GLU A 130 -4.19 8.49 11.84
N HIS A 131 -4.92 7.41 11.53
CA HIS A 131 -5.26 6.38 12.50
C HIS A 131 -4.02 5.62 13.00
N ILE A 132 -3.13 5.23 12.09
CA ILE A 132 -1.85 4.57 12.40
C ILE A 132 -1.03 5.47 13.34
N ARG A 133 -0.95 6.78 13.03
CA ARG A 133 -0.25 7.77 13.86
C ARG A 133 -0.87 7.88 15.25
N ARG A 134 -2.21 7.97 15.35
CA ARG A 134 -2.92 8.14 16.62
C ARG A 134 -2.70 6.98 17.58
N ILE A 135 -2.63 5.76 17.06
CA ILE A 135 -2.42 4.57 17.88
C ILE A 135 -0.94 4.22 18.06
N GLU A 136 -0.04 4.99 17.44
CA GLU A 136 1.41 4.73 17.42
C GLU A 136 1.73 3.28 17.03
N MET A 137 1.13 2.84 15.92
CA MET A 137 1.21 1.44 15.49
C MET A 137 2.67 0.97 15.40
N SER A 138 2.96 -0.13 16.09
CA SER A 138 4.25 -0.80 16.08
C SER A 138 4.41 -1.79 14.92
N ASP A 139 5.65 -2.21 14.65
CA ASP A 139 5.93 -3.26 13.65
C ASP A 139 5.19 -4.57 13.94
N TYR A 140 5.01 -4.90 15.22
CA TYR A 140 4.30 -6.11 15.64
C TYR A 140 2.80 -6.02 15.33
N GLU A 141 2.18 -4.87 15.59
CA GLU A 141 0.76 -4.63 15.28
C GLU A 141 0.53 -4.56 13.78
N TYR A 142 1.46 -3.95 13.04
CA TYR A 142 1.44 -3.94 11.58
C TYR A 142 1.44 -5.37 11.03
N VAL A 143 2.40 -6.20 11.43
CA VAL A 143 2.48 -7.61 10.99
C VAL A 143 1.24 -8.41 11.42
N ALA A 144 0.71 -8.17 12.61
CA ALA A 144 -0.52 -8.82 13.07
C ALA A 144 -1.73 -8.48 12.17
N ILE A 145 -1.88 -7.21 11.79
CA ILE A 145 -2.94 -6.75 10.88
C ILE A 145 -2.79 -7.39 9.49
N LEU A 146 -1.58 -7.51 8.95
CA LEU A 146 -1.36 -8.21 7.68
C LEU A 146 -1.82 -9.68 7.76
N GLY A 147 -1.53 -10.35 8.87
CA GLY A 147 -2.03 -11.69 9.13
C GLY A 147 -3.56 -11.74 9.14
N MET A 148 -4.22 -10.79 9.83
CA MET A 148 -5.68 -10.71 9.86
C MET A 148 -6.29 -10.48 8.47
N PHE A 149 -5.68 -9.63 7.63
CA PHE A 149 -6.16 -9.41 6.26
C PHE A 149 -6.08 -10.65 5.40
N LEU A 150 -5.04 -11.48 5.58
CA LEU A 150 -4.89 -12.72 4.81
C LEU A 150 -6.04 -13.70 5.07
N TRP A 151 -6.59 -13.68 6.28
CA TRP A 151 -7.64 -14.59 6.75
C TRP A 151 -9.01 -13.93 6.86
N ASN A 152 -9.17 -12.70 6.37
CA ASN A 152 -10.38 -11.89 6.61
C ASN A 152 -11.67 -12.58 6.14
N ASP A 153 -11.64 -13.30 5.01
CA ASP A 153 -12.83 -13.99 4.49
C ASP A 153 -13.13 -15.32 5.16
N CYS A 154 -12.21 -15.87 5.96
CA CYS A 154 -12.49 -17.04 6.79
C CYS A 154 -13.47 -16.72 7.94
N SER A 155 -13.78 -15.44 8.16
CA SER A 155 -14.68 -14.98 9.23
C SER A 155 -16.14 -14.79 8.80
N LEU A 156 -16.46 -14.93 7.51
CA LEU A 156 -17.83 -14.85 7.01
C LEU A 156 -18.38 -16.27 6.81
N PRO A 157 -19.46 -16.67 7.50
CA PRO A 157 -20.19 -17.88 7.15
C PRO A 157 -20.60 -17.79 5.69
N SER A 158 -20.23 -18.79 4.90
CA SER A 158 -20.75 -19.02 3.56
C SER A 158 -22.25 -19.34 3.65
N PHE A 159 -23.07 -18.31 3.74
CA PHE A 159 -24.51 -18.35 3.52
C PHE A 159 -24.93 -17.16 2.65
N VAL A 160 -24.81 -17.36 1.33
CA VAL A 160 -25.79 -16.88 0.35
C VAL A 160 -26.03 -18.02 -0.64
#